data_AF-M3EIW2-F1
#
_entry.id   AF-M3EIW2-F1
#
_cell.length_a   1.000
_cell.length_b   1.000
_cell.length_c   1.000
_cell.angle_alpha   90.00
_cell.angle_beta   90.00
_cell.angle_gamma   90.00
#
_symmetry.space_group_name_H-M   'P 1'
#
loop_
_entity.id
_entity.type
_entity.pdbx_description
1 polymer ?
#
loop_
_entity_poly.entity_id
_entity_poly.type
_entity_poly.pdbx_seq_one_letter_code
_entity_poly.pdbx_strand_id
1 'polypeptide(L)' 'MQAEAVEKETYADLTKALQNPLNVLSLDLSLQGITTLPPEIGQLLN' A
#
# COMPACT_ATOMS: atom_id res chain seq x y z
N MET A 1 7.94 -15.99 22.95
CA MET A 1 8.28 -15.43 21.62
C MET A 1 7.22 -14.38 21.35
N GLN A 2 7.56 -13.11 21.57
CA GLN A 2 6.63 -12.00 21.38
C GLN A 2 6.41 -11.86 19.87
N ALA A 3 5.16 -11.90 19.44
CA ALA A 3 4.83 -11.48 18.09
C ALA A 3 5.14 -9.98 18.04
N GLU A 4 6.24 -9.64 17.39
CA GLU A 4 6.56 -8.27 17.03
C GLU A 4 5.43 -7.84 16.09
N ALA A 5 4.43 -7.15 16.65
CA ALA A 5 3.43 -6.48 15.86
C ALA A 5 4.17 -5.36 15.12
N VAL A 6 4.76 -5.70 13.97
CA VAL A 6 5.13 -4.71 12.96
C VAL A 6 3.85 -3.92 12.77
N GLU A 7 3.82 -2.67 13.22
CA GLU A 7 2.73 -1.76 12.92
C GLU A 7 2.64 -1.75 11.40
N LYS A 8 1.68 -2.51 10.86
CA LYS A 8 1.51 -2.65 9.42
C LYS A 8 0.98 -1.32 8.95
N GLU A 9 1.89 -0.42 8.59
CA GLU A 9 1.55 0.89 8.07
C GLU A 9 0.64 0.69 6.86
N THR A 10 -0.59 1.19 6.99
CA THR A 10 -1.55 1.18 5.91
C THR A 10 -1.39 2.48 5.15
N TYR A 11 -0.96 2.37 3.90
CA TYR A 11 -0.86 3.50 3.00
C TYR A 11 -2.25 3.87 2.49
N ALA A 12 -2.61 5.14 2.55
CA ALA A 12 -3.82 5.67 1.90
C ALA A 12 -3.51 6.41 0.60
N ASP A 13 -2.22 6.56 0.25
CA ASP A 13 -1.78 7.32 -0.91
C ASP A 13 -0.91 6.41 -1.78
N LEU A 14 -1.38 6.15 -3.00
CA LEU A 14 -0.67 5.33 -3.98
C LEU A 14 0.72 5.90 -4.28
N THR A 15 0.87 7.23 -4.35
CA THR A 15 2.15 7.89 -4.63
C THR A 15 3.17 7.60 -3.53
N LYS A 16 2.73 7.64 -2.27
CA LYS A 16 3.60 7.32 -1.13
C LYS A 16 3.97 5.84 -1.10
N ALA A 17 3.01 4.96 -1.40
CA ALA A 17 3.24 3.53 -1.50
C ALA A 17 4.29 3.20 -2.57
N LEU A 18 4.23 3.87 -3.73
CA LEU A 18 5.19 3.69 -4.83
C LEU A 18 6.59 4.21 -4.54
N GLN A 19 6.80 5.05 -3.51
CA GLN A 19 8.15 5.46 -3.10
C GLN A 19 8.92 4.31 -2.44
N ASN A 20 8.22 3.33 -1.86
CA ASN A 20 8.83 2.16 -1.25
C ASN A 20 7.99 0.88 -1.47
N PRO A 21 7.89 0.40 -2.73
CA PRO A 21 6.95 -0.64 -3.14
C PRO A 21 7.22 -2.02 -2.51
N LEU A 22 8.41 -2.23 -1.94
CA LEU A 22 8.80 -3.45 -1.23
C LEU A 22 8.28 -3.50 0.21
N ASN A 23 7.89 -2.35 0.79
CA ASN A 23 7.48 -2.25 2.19
C ASN A 23 5.97 -1.97 2.35
N VAL A 24 5.20 -1.95 1.26
CA VAL A 24 3.76 -1.65 1.28
C VAL A 24 2.97 -2.89 1.69
N LEU A 25 2.69 -3.03 2.98
CA LEU A 25 1.94 -4.18 3.54
C LEU A 25 0.43 -4.06 3.32
N SER A 26 -0.10 -2.84 3.25
CA SER A 26 -1.50 -2.57 3.01
C SER A 26 -1.63 -1.22 2.31
N LEU A 27 -2.41 -1.19 1.23
CA LEU A 27 -2.76 0.03 0.49
C LEU A 27 -4.30 0.13 0.47
N ASP A 28 -4.83 1.09 1.21
CA ASP A 28 -6.26 1.37 1.29
C ASP A 28 -6.63 2.51 0.32
N LEU A 29 -7.27 2.13 -0.78
CA LEU A 29 -7.80 3.05 -1.79
C LEU A 29 -9.32 3.25 -1.65
N SER A 30 -9.92 2.80 -0.55
CA SER A 30 -11.34 2.98 -0.30
C SER A 30 -11.71 4.47 -0.24
N LEU A 31 -12.93 4.80 -0.68
CA LEU A 31 -13.47 6.16 -0.67
C LEU A 31 -12.75 7.20 -1.55
N GLN A 32 -11.75 6.79 -2.36
CA GLN A 32 -11.06 7.69 -3.29
C GLN A 32 -11.78 7.88 -4.64
N GLY A 33 -12.96 7.30 -4.81
CA GLY A 33 -13.75 7.44 -6.05
C GLY A 33 -13.09 6.80 -7.28
N ILE A 34 -12.16 5.86 -7.07
CA ILE A 34 -11.43 5.20 -8.14
C ILE A 34 -12.37 4.28 -8.92
N THR A 35 -12.55 4.56 -10.21
CA THR A 35 -13.34 3.74 -11.13
C THR A 35 -12.50 2.72 -11.89
N THR A 36 -11.18 2.97 -11.98
CA THR A 36 -10.20 2.11 -12.66
C THR A 36 -8.91 2.06 -11.86
N LEU A 37 -8.37 0.86 -11.63
CA LEU A 37 -7.05 0.71 -11.03
C LEU A 37 -5.99 1.18 -12.03
N PRO A 38 -5.10 2.09 -11.62
CA PRO A 38 -4.09 2.61 -12.53
C PRO A 38 -2.95 1.59 -12.68
N PRO A 39 -2.30 1.50 -13.86
CA PRO A 39 -1.35 0.45 -14.18
C PRO A 39 -0.11 0.42 -13.26
N GLU A 40 0.27 1.56 -12.69
CA GLU A 40 1.37 1.70 -11.73
C GLU A 40 1.17 0.88 -10.45
N ILE A 41 -0.06 0.45 -10.12
CA ILE A 41 -0.30 -0.43 -8.97
C ILE A 41 0.44 -1.77 -9.07
N GLY A 42 0.75 -2.21 -10.31
CA GLY A 42 1.55 -3.41 -10.56
C GLY A 42 3.04 -3.26 -10.20
N GLN A 43 3.50 -2.08 -9.79
CA GLN A 43 4.86 -1.85 -9.30
C GLN A 43 5.02 -2.19 -7.82
N LEU A 44 3.93 -2.46 -7.09
CA LEU A 44 3.98 -2.95 -5.71
C LEU A 44 4.40 -4.43 -5.70
N LEU A 45 5.39 -4.79 -4.87
CA LEU A 45 6.11 -6.06 -4.99
C LEU A 45 6.11 -6.94 -3.72
N ASN A 46 5.67 -6.39 -2.58
CA ASN A 46 5.79 -6.97 -1.23
C ASN A 46 5.58 -8.50 -1.14
#